data_AF-A0A519P3J2-F1
#
_entry.id   AF-A0A519P3J2-F1
#
_cell.length_a   1.000
_cell.length_b   1.000
_cell.length_c   1.000
_cell.angle_alpha   90.00
_cell.angle_beta   90.00
_cell.angle_gamma   90.00
#
_symmetry.space_group_name_H-M   'P 1'
#
loop_
_entity.id
_entity.type
_entity.pdbx_description
1 polymer ?
#
loop_
_entity_poly.entity_id
_entity_poly.type
_entity_poly.pdbx_seq_one_letter_code
_entity_poly.pdbx_strand_id
1 'polypeptide(L)'
;MSDWLKAFNPTAPVHGEAEAQRAARASAVSIFIGVAVGVVSLVWSLANPADIQAVVAQASGNDATVAAAAEMGVQMGLWMGGILTVIQLVFGVVQWRDPKSFIAILFLVLLGLGIVSALAAPMMGGVSGVITPIWQVILSLAIMAVQTVLHVAGLRGIKALDRIQMAAAR
;
A
#
# COMPACT_ATOMS: atom_id res chain seq x y z
N MET A 1 -11.11 0.67 -23.42
CA MET A 1 -9.84 0.81 -22.67
C MET A 1 -9.43 2.27 -22.46
N SER A 2 -9.73 3.21 -23.37
CA SER A 2 -9.45 4.66 -23.24
C SER A 2 -9.95 5.31 -21.94
N ASP A 3 -11.05 4.81 -21.39
CA ASP A 3 -11.74 5.47 -20.28
C ASP A 3 -11.06 5.23 -18.92
N TRP A 4 -10.32 4.13 -18.77
CA TRP A 4 -9.58 3.83 -17.54
C TRP A 4 -8.30 4.65 -17.43
N LEU A 5 -7.62 4.90 -18.56
CA LEU A 5 -6.49 5.81 -18.63
C LEU A 5 -6.88 7.24 -18.19
N LYS A 6 -8.05 7.72 -18.63
CA LYS A 6 -8.61 9.00 -18.14
C LYS A 6 -9.00 8.95 -16.67
N ALA A 7 -9.58 7.84 -16.21
CA ALA A 7 -9.96 7.66 -14.82
C ALA A 7 -8.76 7.69 -13.85
N PHE A 8 -7.61 7.16 -14.28
CA PHE A 8 -6.37 7.12 -13.51
C PHE A 8 -5.54 8.40 -13.59
N ASN A 9 -5.75 9.25 -14.60
CA ASN A 9 -5.10 10.54 -14.68
C ASN A 9 -5.70 11.48 -13.62
N PRO A 10 -4.95 11.97 -12.61
CA PRO A 10 -5.47 12.83 -11.55
C PRO A 10 -5.84 14.25 -12.03
N THR A 11 -5.36 14.69 -13.21
CA THR A 11 -5.59 16.03 -13.74
C THR A 11 -6.70 16.10 -14.80
N ALA A 12 -7.21 14.95 -15.26
CA ALA A 12 -8.29 14.92 -16.23
C ALA A 12 -9.60 15.56 -15.67
N PRO A 13 -10.37 16.29 -16.48
CA PRO A 13 -11.70 16.74 -16.08
C PRO A 13 -12.67 15.54 -15.98
N VAL A 14 -13.67 15.66 -15.10
CA VAL A 14 -14.75 14.66 -14.90
C VAL A 14 -16.07 15.32 -15.29
N HIS A 15 -16.74 14.78 -16.30
CA HIS A 15 -17.94 15.41 -16.88
C HIS A 15 -19.25 14.69 -16.57
N GLY A 16 -19.20 13.46 -16.06
CA GLY A 16 -20.41 12.68 -15.78
C GLY A 16 -20.25 11.67 -14.66
N GLU A 17 -21.38 11.12 -14.21
CA GLU A 17 -21.45 10.19 -13.09
C GLU A 17 -20.66 8.90 -13.34
N ALA A 18 -20.76 8.33 -14.54
CA ALA A 18 -20.02 7.12 -14.92
C ALA A 18 -18.49 7.36 -14.91
N GLU A 19 -18.03 8.55 -15.31
CA GLU A 19 -16.61 8.92 -15.24
C GLU A 19 -16.16 9.15 -13.80
N ALA A 20 -17.00 9.81 -12.99
CA ALA A 20 -16.76 10.04 -11.57
C ALA A 20 -16.64 8.73 -10.80
N GLN A 21 -17.53 7.76 -11.06
CA GLN A 21 -17.49 6.44 -10.43
C GLN A 21 -16.25 5.64 -10.82
N ARG A 22 -15.83 5.68 -12.10
CA ARG A 22 -14.60 5.02 -12.56
C ARG A 22 -13.35 5.65 -11.94
N ALA A 23 -13.29 6.98 -11.90
CA ALA A 23 -12.24 7.71 -11.22
C ALA A 23 -12.22 7.37 -9.72
N ALA A 24 -13.38 7.31 -9.05
CA ALA A 24 -13.49 6.97 -7.63
C ALA A 24 -12.95 5.56 -7.32
N ARG A 25 -13.19 4.60 -8.23
CA ARG A 25 -12.67 3.23 -8.14
C ARG A 25 -11.16 3.12 -8.39
N ALA A 26 -10.49 4.15 -8.91
CA ALA A 26 -9.03 4.17 -9.02
C ALA A 26 -8.34 3.98 -7.65
N SER A 27 -8.93 4.54 -6.59
CA SER A 27 -8.47 4.30 -5.21
C SER A 27 -8.54 2.83 -4.81
N ALA A 28 -9.62 2.13 -5.16
CA ALA A 28 -9.75 0.70 -4.88
C ALA A 28 -8.72 -0.13 -5.66
N VAL A 29 -8.44 0.23 -6.93
CA VAL A 29 -7.37 -0.39 -7.72
C VAL A 29 -6.01 -0.24 -7.05
N SER A 30 -5.70 0.93 -6.51
CA SER A 30 -4.47 1.16 -5.72
C SER A 30 -4.36 0.22 -4.52
N ILE A 31 -5.46 0.03 -3.79
CA ILE A 31 -5.51 -0.88 -2.65
C ILE A 31 -5.27 -2.32 -3.11
N PHE A 32 -5.88 -2.76 -4.21
CA PHE A 32 -5.65 -4.10 -4.75
C PHE A 32 -4.21 -4.33 -5.21
N ILE A 33 -3.54 -3.32 -5.76
CA ILE A 33 -2.10 -3.39 -6.04
C ILE A 33 -1.32 -3.60 -4.74
N GLY A 34 -1.66 -2.87 -3.67
CA GLY A 34 -1.05 -3.02 -2.36
C GLY A 34 -1.25 -4.42 -1.78
N VAL A 35 -2.46 -4.97 -1.89
CA VAL A 35 -2.77 -6.35 -1.48
C VAL A 35 -1.97 -7.36 -2.28
N ALA A 36 -1.89 -7.21 -3.61
CA ALA A 36 -1.11 -8.12 -4.45
C ALA A 36 0.37 -8.14 -4.04
N VAL A 37 0.96 -6.96 -3.82
CA VAL A 37 2.34 -6.84 -3.32
C VAL A 37 2.49 -7.46 -1.92
N GLY A 38 1.54 -7.20 -1.01
CA GLY A 38 1.54 -7.77 0.34
C GLY A 38 1.47 -9.30 0.32
N VAL A 39 0.58 -9.88 -0.49
CA VAL A 39 0.45 -11.33 -0.68
C VAL A 39 1.72 -11.93 -1.26
N VAL A 40 2.29 -11.32 -2.32
CA VAL A 40 3.54 -11.81 -2.92
C VAL A 40 4.68 -11.79 -1.90
N SER A 41 4.82 -10.72 -1.12
CA SER A 41 5.85 -10.61 -0.07
C SER A 41 5.67 -11.67 1.04
N LEU A 42 4.42 -11.93 1.46
CA LEU A 42 4.11 -12.96 2.44
C LEU A 42 4.43 -14.36 1.92
N VAL A 43 3.93 -14.69 0.73
CA VAL A 43 4.15 -16.00 0.10
C VAL A 43 5.63 -16.24 -0.14
N TRP A 44 6.35 -15.23 -0.64
CA TRP A 44 7.80 -15.30 -0.80
C TRP A 44 8.52 -15.59 0.51
N SER A 45 8.18 -14.87 1.58
CA SER A 45 8.81 -15.05 2.89
C SER A 45 8.55 -16.46 3.45
N LEU A 46 7.32 -16.96 3.32
CA LEU A 46 6.96 -18.31 3.77
C LEU A 46 7.59 -19.42 2.91
N ALA A 47 7.79 -19.17 1.61
CA ALA A 47 8.43 -20.12 0.70
C ALA A 47 9.97 -20.16 0.85
N ASN A 48 10.57 -19.10 1.40
CA ASN A 48 12.02 -18.97 1.56
C ASN A 48 12.42 -18.82 3.04
N PRO A 49 12.24 -19.86 3.88
CA PRO A 49 12.57 -19.80 5.30
C PRO A 49 14.07 -19.59 5.57
N ALA A 50 14.93 -19.95 4.61
CA ALA A 50 16.37 -19.68 4.69
C ALA A 50 16.68 -18.17 4.72
N ASP A 51 15.93 -17.36 3.96
CA ASP A 51 16.08 -15.90 3.96
C ASP A 51 15.66 -15.31 5.31
N ILE A 52 14.59 -15.85 5.92
CA ILE A 52 14.16 -15.47 7.27
C ILE A 52 15.25 -15.79 8.30
N GLN A 53 15.84 -16.99 8.25
CA GLN A 53 16.91 -17.37 9.15
C GLN A 53 18.16 -16.50 8.96
N ALA A 54 18.49 -16.11 7.73
CA ALA A 54 19.58 -15.19 7.46
C ALA A 54 19.33 -13.80 8.08
N VAL A 55 18.10 -13.30 8.00
CA VAL A 55 17.68 -12.04 8.65
C VAL A 55 17.77 -12.13 10.18
N VAL A 56 17.30 -13.23 10.77
CA VAL A 56 17.41 -13.46 12.23
C VAL A 56 18.87 -13.56 12.66
N ALA A 57 19.70 -14.32 11.93
CA ALA A 57 21.12 -14.45 12.21
C ALA A 57 21.84 -13.09 12.14
N GLN A 58 21.55 -12.31 11.11
CA GLN A 58 22.10 -10.96 10.94
C GLN A 58 21.67 -10.02 12.07
N ALA A 59 20.40 -10.06 12.48
CA ALA A 59 19.87 -9.23 13.57
C ALA A 59 20.39 -9.66 14.95
N SER A 60 20.69 -10.95 15.15
CA SER A 60 21.10 -11.51 16.43
C SER A 60 22.54 -11.17 16.83
N GLY A 61 23.42 -10.84 15.87
CA GLY A 61 24.82 -10.53 16.16
C GLY A 61 25.58 -11.63 16.92
N ASN A 62 25.16 -12.90 16.81
CA ASN A 62 25.63 -14.07 17.58
C ASN A 62 25.25 -14.09 19.08
N ASP A 63 24.30 -13.26 19.53
CA ASP A 63 23.74 -13.34 20.88
C ASP A 63 22.48 -14.21 20.89
N ALA A 64 22.50 -15.29 21.68
CA ALA A 64 21.40 -16.24 21.80
C ALA A 64 20.11 -15.62 22.40
N THR A 65 20.24 -14.59 23.25
CA THR A 65 19.09 -13.89 23.83
C THR A 65 18.44 -12.95 22.81
N VAL A 66 19.24 -12.32 21.96
CA VAL A 66 18.77 -11.46 20.87
C VAL A 66 18.20 -12.29 19.73
N ALA A 67 18.73 -13.49 19.48
CA ALA A 67 18.20 -14.40 18.47
C ALA A 67 16.73 -14.79 18.71
N ALA A 68 16.37 -15.13 19.95
CA ALA A 68 14.98 -15.47 20.30
C ALA A 68 14.03 -14.26 20.12
N ALA A 69 14.48 -13.05 20.49
CA ALA A 69 13.72 -11.83 20.30
C ALA A 69 13.57 -11.47 18.80
N ALA A 70 14.62 -11.67 18.01
CA ALA A 70 14.62 -11.42 16.57
C ALA A 70 13.68 -12.40 15.83
N GLU A 71 13.71 -13.68 16.18
CA GLU A 71 12.81 -14.69 15.62
C GLU A 71 11.34 -14.36 15.92
N MET A 72 11.03 -14.01 17.18
CA MET A 72 9.71 -13.51 17.55
C MET A 72 9.32 -12.25 16.76
N GLY A 73 10.25 -11.32 16.58
CA GLY A 73 10.02 -10.09 15.82
C GLY A 73 9.67 -10.36 14.36
N VAL A 74 10.39 -11.26 13.69
CA VAL A 74 10.10 -11.66 12.31
C VAL A 74 8.77 -12.39 12.22
N GLN A 75 8.48 -13.31 13.13
CA GLN A 75 7.22 -14.04 13.15
C GLN A 75 6.02 -13.11 13.38
N MET A 76 6.15 -12.15 14.32
CA MET A 76 5.15 -11.10 14.54
C MET A 76 4.98 -10.23 13.30
N GLY A 77 6.07 -9.86 12.63
CA GLY A 77 6.05 -9.10 11.37
C GLY A 77 5.28 -9.82 10.27
N LEU A 78 5.47 -11.14 10.12
CA LEU A 78 4.73 -11.96 9.16
C LEU A 78 3.24 -12.03 9.50
N TRP A 79 2.88 -12.30 10.76
CA TRP A 79 1.48 -12.32 11.18
C TRP A 79 0.80 -10.98 10.98
N MET A 80 1.45 -9.89 11.40
CA MET A 80 0.93 -8.55 11.22
C MET A 80 0.80 -8.18 9.74
N GLY A 81 1.79 -8.51 8.93
CA GLY A 81 1.73 -8.33 7.48
C GLY A 81 0.54 -9.08 6.87
N GLY A 82 0.32 -10.33 7.31
CA GLY A 82 -0.82 -11.15 6.91
C GLY A 82 -2.16 -10.52 7.25
N ILE A 83 -2.35 -10.16 8.52
CA ILE A 83 -3.57 -9.53 9.02
C ILE A 83 -3.84 -8.21 8.30
N LEU A 84 -2.82 -7.35 8.17
CA LEU A 84 -2.96 -6.06 7.48
C LEU A 84 -3.28 -6.25 5.99
N THR A 85 -2.74 -7.27 5.33
CA THR A 85 -3.07 -7.59 3.93
C THR A 85 -4.53 -8.00 3.77
N VAL A 86 -5.06 -8.81 4.69
CA VAL A 86 -6.49 -9.18 4.70
C VAL A 86 -7.37 -7.96 4.96
N ILE A 87 -7.02 -7.12 5.94
CA ILE A 87 -7.74 -5.87 6.22
C ILE A 87 -7.73 -4.94 5.00
N GLN A 88 -6.58 -4.80 4.32
CA GLN A 88 -6.50 -4.03 3.08
C GLN A 88 -7.41 -4.59 1.99
N LEU A 89 -7.48 -5.92 1.84
CA LEU A 89 -8.40 -6.54 0.89
C LEU A 89 -9.86 -6.20 1.19
N VAL A 90 -10.26 -6.28 2.46
CA VAL A 90 -11.61 -5.88 2.89
C VAL A 90 -11.88 -4.42 2.53
N PHE A 91 -10.96 -3.51 2.86
CA PHE A 91 -11.12 -2.10 2.48
C PHE A 91 -11.12 -1.87 0.97
N GLY A 92 -10.35 -2.62 0.20
CA GLY A 92 -10.38 -2.57 -1.27
C GLY A 92 -11.74 -2.96 -1.83
N VAL A 93 -12.33 -4.05 -1.31
CA VAL A 93 -13.68 -4.50 -1.69
C VAL A 93 -14.76 -3.49 -1.28
N VAL A 94 -14.67 -2.93 -0.07
CA VAL A 94 -15.59 -1.88 0.41
C VAL A 94 -15.47 -0.64 -0.47
N GLN A 95 -14.26 -0.17 -0.75
CA GLN A 95 -14.00 1.00 -1.60
C GLN A 95 -14.44 0.78 -3.05
N TRP A 96 -14.40 -0.46 -3.54
CA TRP A 96 -14.87 -0.78 -4.90
C TRP A 96 -16.40 -0.68 -5.01
N ARG A 97 -17.12 -1.12 -3.97
CA ARG A 97 -18.58 -1.12 -3.92
C ARG A 97 -19.14 0.26 -3.57
N ASP A 98 -18.57 0.92 -2.58
CA ASP A 98 -19.02 2.19 -2.01
C ASP A 98 -17.80 3.12 -1.80
N PRO A 99 -17.36 3.85 -2.84
CA PRO A 99 -16.12 4.61 -2.80
C PRO A 99 -16.27 5.86 -1.93
N LYS A 100 -15.79 5.79 -0.68
CA LYS A 100 -15.81 6.90 0.28
C LYS A 100 -14.47 7.63 0.36
N SER A 101 -14.54 8.92 0.63
CA SER A 101 -13.37 9.79 0.75
C SER A 101 -12.49 9.40 1.95
N PHE A 102 -13.09 8.94 3.05
CA PHE A 102 -12.36 8.51 4.25
C PHE A 102 -11.32 7.42 3.97
N ILE A 103 -11.70 6.33 3.30
CA ILE A 103 -10.78 5.21 3.01
C ILE A 103 -9.64 5.69 2.10
N ALA A 104 -9.95 6.47 1.06
CA ALA A 104 -8.93 7.00 0.16
C ALA A 104 -7.93 7.94 0.89
N ILE A 105 -8.40 8.77 1.82
CA ILE A 105 -7.53 9.62 2.66
C ILE A 105 -6.69 8.77 3.61
N LEU A 106 -7.29 7.80 4.30
CA LEU A 106 -6.59 6.89 5.21
C LEU A 106 -5.40 6.22 4.51
N PHE A 107 -5.63 5.65 3.33
CA PHE A 107 -4.57 5.01 2.57
C PHE A 107 -3.52 6.00 2.06
N LEU A 108 -3.88 7.23 1.69
CA LEU A 108 -2.88 8.25 1.36
C LEU A 108 -1.98 8.61 2.54
N VAL A 109 -2.53 8.70 3.75
CA VAL A 109 -1.74 8.98 4.95
C VAL A 109 -0.82 7.80 5.27
N LEU A 110 -1.33 6.57 5.23
CA LEU A 110 -0.53 5.36 5.46
C LEU A 110 0.58 5.20 4.40
N LEU A 111 0.29 5.54 3.15
CA LEU A 111 1.25 5.50 2.06
C LEU A 111 2.32 6.60 2.23
N GLY A 112 1.92 7.81 2.65
CA GLY A 112 2.86 8.88 3.00
C GLY A 112 3.80 8.47 4.13
N LEU A 113 3.27 7.82 5.17
CA LEU A 113 4.08 7.22 6.23
C LEU A 113 5.04 6.17 5.66
N GLY A 114 4.56 5.27 4.80
CA GLY A 114 5.39 4.26 4.14
C GLY A 114 6.53 4.83 3.31
N ILE A 115 6.29 5.91 2.55
CA ILE A 115 7.32 6.61 1.78
C ILE A 115 8.35 7.22 2.72
N VAL A 116 7.92 7.92 3.76
CA VAL A 116 8.83 8.52 4.76
C VAL A 116 9.68 7.43 5.42
N SER A 117 9.08 6.32 5.84
CA SER A 117 9.79 5.17 6.43
C SER A 117 10.79 4.55 5.46
N ALA A 118 10.42 4.35 4.19
CA ALA A 118 11.30 3.77 3.18
C ALA A 118 12.50 4.68 2.87
N LEU A 119 12.31 6.00 2.85
CA LEU A 119 13.38 6.98 2.66
C LEU A 119 14.25 7.18 3.91
N ALA A 120 13.67 7.02 5.10
CA ALA A 120 14.40 7.10 6.36
C ALA A 120 15.26 5.86 6.62
N ALA A 121 14.90 4.69 6.08
CA ALA A 121 15.59 3.42 6.36
C ALA A 121 17.10 3.46 6.00
N PRO A 122 17.54 3.98 4.84
CA PRO A 122 18.96 4.17 4.55
C PRO A 122 19.66 5.20 5.45
N MET A 123 18.94 6.26 5.85
CA MET A 123 19.50 7.36 6.66
C MET A 123 19.69 6.98 8.12
N MET A 124 18.91 6.02 8.61
CA MET A 124 19.03 5.46 9.95
C MET A 124 20.25 4.54 10.11
N GLY A 125 21.07 4.32 9.08
CA GLY A 125 22.35 3.62 9.22
C GLY A 125 22.23 2.22 9.81
N GLY A 126 21.18 1.47 9.44
CA GLY A 126 21.07 0.07 9.85
C GLY A 126 20.74 -0.17 11.32
N VAL A 127 19.85 0.62 11.96
CA VAL A 127 19.29 0.28 13.28
C VAL A 127 18.69 -1.15 13.31
N SER A 128 18.35 -1.73 12.16
CA SER A 128 17.88 -3.11 12.03
C SER A 128 18.94 -4.14 11.60
N GLY A 129 20.18 -3.74 11.31
CA GLY A 129 21.23 -4.65 10.78
C GLY A 129 20.95 -5.24 9.39
N VAL A 130 19.72 -5.10 8.88
CA VAL A 130 19.28 -5.61 7.58
C VAL A 130 19.64 -4.61 6.49
N ILE A 131 20.60 -4.97 5.63
CA ILE A 131 20.93 -4.20 4.42
C ILE A 131 19.88 -4.53 3.36
N THR A 132 18.83 -3.72 3.27
CA THR A 132 17.87 -3.82 2.16
C THR A 132 18.55 -3.37 0.86
N PRO A 133 18.61 -4.20 -0.19
CA PRO A 133 19.19 -3.81 -1.47
C PRO A 133 18.53 -2.55 -2.04
N ILE A 134 19.33 -1.59 -2.51
CA ILE A 134 18.84 -0.30 -3.02
C ILE A 134 17.78 -0.46 -4.12
N TRP A 135 17.91 -1.48 -4.98
CA TRP A 135 16.93 -1.74 -6.03
C TRP A 135 15.54 -2.08 -5.49
N GLN A 136 15.44 -2.76 -4.33
CA GLN A 136 14.17 -3.05 -3.68
C GLN A 136 13.52 -1.78 -3.14
N VAL A 137 14.34 -0.87 -2.59
CA VAL A 137 13.88 0.44 -2.13
C VAL A 137 13.33 1.26 -3.30
N ILE A 138 14.05 1.30 -4.43
CA ILE A 138 13.61 1.99 -5.65
C ILE A 138 12.31 1.40 -6.19
N LEU A 139 12.21 0.07 -6.27
CA LEU A 139 10.99 -0.60 -6.74
C LEU A 139 9.80 -0.31 -5.83
N SER A 140 10.00 -0.35 -4.52
CA SER A 140 8.98 -0.01 -3.52
C SER A 140 8.50 1.43 -3.67
N LEU A 141 9.43 2.39 -3.82
CA LEU A 141 9.11 3.80 -4.07
C LEU A 141 8.35 4.00 -5.38
N ALA A 142 8.69 3.27 -6.44
CA ALA A 142 7.99 3.35 -7.72
C ALA A 142 6.53 2.86 -7.60
N ILE A 143 6.30 1.75 -6.89
CA ILE A 143 4.95 1.22 -6.62
C ILE A 143 4.16 2.22 -5.78
N MET A 144 4.76 2.78 -4.72
CA MET A 144 4.09 3.79 -3.89
C MET A 144 3.78 5.07 -4.68
N ALA A 145 4.64 5.49 -5.62
CA ALA A 145 4.33 6.63 -6.48
C ALA A 145 3.08 6.37 -7.34
N VAL A 146 2.97 5.18 -7.95
CA VAL A 146 1.79 4.79 -8.72
C VAL A 146 0.54 4.75 -7.84
N GLN A 147 0.64 4.17 -6.64
CA GLN A 147 -0.47 4.12 -5.69
C GLN A 147 -0.93 5.51 -5.24
N THR A 148 0.02 6.44 -5.03
CA THR A 148 -0.28 7.85 -4.70
C THR A 148 -1.12 8.48 -5.80
N VAL A 149 -0.69 8.34 -7.06
CA VAL A 149 -1.40 8.89 -8.22
C VAL A 149 -2.82 8.33 -8.31
N LEU A 150 -2.99 7.02 -8.11
CA LEU A 150 -4.29 6.35 -8.16
C LEU A 150 -5.22 6.77 -7.01
N HIS A 151 -4.71 6.97 -5.80
CA HIS A 151 -5.51 7.48 -4.69
C HIS A 151 -5.91 8.95 -4.90
N VAL A 152 -5.04 9.79 -5.45
CA VAL A 152 -5.38 11.19 -5.79
C VAL A 152 -6.46 11.24 -6.88
N ALA A 153 -6.32 10.43 -7.94
CA ALA A 153 -7.33 10.30 -8.97
C ALA A 153 -8.67 9.76 -8.40
N GLY A 154 -8.58 8.81 -7.47
CA GLY A 154 -9.66 8.31 -6.62
C GLY A 154 -10.43 9.40 -5.89
N LEU A 155 -9.71 10.20 -5.10
CA LEU A 155 -10.29 11.30 -4.32
C LEU A 155 -11.01 12.32 -5.19
N ARG A 156 -10.45 12.64 -6.36
CA ARG A 156 -11.11 13.52 -7.32
C ARG A 156 -12.44 12.92 -7.79
N GLY A 157 -12.43 11.63 -8.17
CA GLY A 157 -13.64 10.93 -8.61
C GLY A 157 -14.73 10.91 -7.55
N ILE A 158 -14.36 10.64 -6.29
CA ILE A 158 -15.28 10.63 -5.14
C ILE A 158 -15.91 12.02 -4.93
N LYS A 159 -15.09 13.08 -4.89
CA LYS A 159 -15.59 14.45 -4.72
C LYS A 159 -16.50 14.91 -5.85
N ALA A 160 -16.22 14.46 -7.09
CA ALA A 160 -17.08 14.74 -8.24
C ALA A 160 -18.41 13.99 -8.13
N LEU A 161 -18.37 12.71 -7.73
CA LEU A 161 -19.57 11.88 -7.55
C LEU A 161 -20.48 12.45 -6.45
N ASP A 162 -19.92 12.78 -5.29
CA ASP A 162 -20.65 13.41 -4.18
C ASP A 162 -21.33 14.71 -4.62
N ARG A 163 -20.64 15.54 -5.42
CA ARG A 163 -21.20 16.80 -5.94
C ARG A 163 -22.36 16.57 -6.90
N ILE A 164 -22.24 15.62 -7.81
CA ILE A 164 -23.30 15.29 -8.78
C ILE A 164 -24.53 14.76 -8.04
N GLN A 165 -24.35 13.84 -7.09
CA GLN A 165 -25.45 13.28 -6.30
C GLN A 165 -26.13 14.32 -5.42
N MET A 166 -25.37 15.22 -4.79
CA MET A 166 -25.94 16.34 -4.04
C MET A 166 -26.70 17.32 -4.92
N ALA A 167 -26.27 17.55 -6.17
CA ALA A 167 -26.98 18.41 -7.11
C ALA A 167 -28.28 17.78 -7.61
N ALA A 168 -28.32 16.45 -7.77
CA ALA A 168 -29.51 15.71 -8.16
C ALA A 168 -30.54 15.55 -7.03
N ALA A 169 -30.12 15.67 -5.77
CA ALA A 169 -30.98 15.59 -4.59
C ALA A 169 -31.59 16.94 -4.15
N ARG A 170 -31.27 18.03 -4.86
CA ARG A 170 -31.85 19.38 -4.66
C ARG A 170 -32.88 19.67 -5.74
#